data_AF-A0A961EVT7-F1
#
_entry.id   AF-A0A961EVT7-F1
#
_cell.length_a   1.000
_cell.length_b   1.000
_cell.length_c   1.000
_cell.angle_alpha   90.00
_cell.angle_beta   90.00
_cell.angle_gamma   90.00
#
_symmetry.space_group_name_H-M   'P 1'
#
loop_
_entity.id
_entity.type
_entity.pdbx_description
1 polymer ?
#
loop_
_entity_poly.entity_id
_entity_poly.type
_entity_poly.pdbx_seq_one_letter_code
_entity_poly.pdbx_strand_id
1 'polypeptide(L)'
;SGGYMTVRAATHFDNLITAFAPVSSGDPYGWHRICDASLNKRENVHGAGYDNETGKQIIERNSCQSSAYPNEKPWDTSGTSSRPPYRVFRHDKDGINDRSCAMKVSKQLSAHGYPGEEDFVLNGWFRTISHHFWQEDYNQPILDFFAKHLEQK
;
A
#
# COMPACT_ATOMS: atom_id res chain seq x y z
N SER A 1 -3.19 -7.14 -2.79
CA SER A 1 -4.61 -6.72 -2.76
C SER A 1 -5.08 -6.30 -1.38
N GLY A 2 -4.90 -7.13 -0.34
CA GLY A 2 -5.28 -6.79 1.04
C GLY A 2 -4.76 -5.42 1.48
N GLY A 3 -3.46 -5.15 1.31
CA GLY A 3 -2.87 -3.85 1.63
C GLY A 3 -3.55 -2.66 0.94
N TYR A 4 -3.83 -2.74 -0.36
CA TYR A 4 -4.54 -1.68 -1.10
C TYR A 4 -5.93 -1.42 -0.52
N MET A 5 -6.64 -2.50 -0.17
CA MET A 5 -7.97 -2.39 0.45
C MET A 5 -7.92 -1.87 1.89
N THR A 6 -6.86 -2.19 2.65
CA THR A 6 -6.61 -1.59 3.97
C THR A 6 -6.53 -0.08 3.87
N VAL A 7 -5.76 0.44 2.90
CA VAL A 7 -5.65 1.90 2.68
C VAL A 7 -6.98 2.48 2.23
N ARG A 8 -7.69 1.84 1.30
CA ARG A 8 -8.98 2.34 0.82
C ARG A 8 -10.02 2.38 1.94
N ALA A 9 -10.11 1.34 2.74
CA ALA A 9 -11.02 1.27 3.87
C ALA A 9 -10.68 2.31 4.95
N ALA A 10 -9.39 2.46 5.29
CA ALA A 10 -8.95 3.40 6.30
C ALA A 10 -9.11 4.86 5.91
N THR A 11 -9.07 5.16 4.62
CA THR A 11 -9.27 6.53 4.11
C THR A 11 -10.76 6.85 3.94
N HIS A 12 -11.55 5.88 3.46
CA HIS A 12 -13.00 6.04 3.31
C HIS A 12 -13.75 6.09 4.65
N PHE A 13 -13.37 5.24 5.61
CA PHE A 13 -13.96 5.16 6.95
C PHE A 13 -13.01 5.74 8.02
N ASP A 14 -12.34 6.85 7.70
CA ASP A 14 -11.35 7.49 8.57
C ASP A 14 -11.92 7.95 9.93
N ASN A 15 -13.25 8.03 10.08
CA ASN A 15 -13.94 8.24 11.37
C ASN A 15 -14.11 6.98 12.23
N LEU A 16 -14.02 5.78 11.65
CA LEU A 16 -14.27 4.50 12.32
C LEU A 16 -12.99 3.72 12.60
N ILE A 17 -11.92 4.01 11.87
CA ILE A 17 -10.63 3.35 11.99
C ILE A 17 -9.78 4.06 13.04
N THR A 18 -9.17 3.28 13.94
CA THR A 18 -8.29 3.80 14.99
C THR A 18 -6.85 3.96 14.52
N ALA A 19 -6.35 2.95 13.80
CA ALA A 19 -5.03 2.91 13.19
C ALA A 19 -5.05 1.86 12.08
N PHE A 20 -4.11 1.91 11.13
CA PHE A 20 -4.03 0.90 10.07
C PHE A 20 -2.60 0.64 9.60
N ALA A 21 -2.34 -0.61 9.19
CA ALA A 21 -1.02 -1.07 8.82
C ALA A 21 -1.07 -1.90 7.51
N PRO A 22 -0.98 -1.27 6.34
CA PRO A 22 -1.02 -1.99 5.08
C PRO A 22 0.31 -2.71 4.82
N VAL A 23 0.24 -3.98 4.43
CA VAL A 23 1.41 -4.81 4.09
C VAL A 23 1.48 -5.06 2.58
N SER A 24 2.66 -4.92 1.99
CA SER A 24 2.92 -5.13 0.54
C SER A 24 1.88 -4.40 -0.33
N SER A 25 1.75 -3.10 -0.06
CA SER A 25 0.66 -2.26 -0.54
C SER A 25 1.08 -1.19 -1.55
N GLY A 26 0.10 -0.53 -2.15
CA GLY A 26 0.25 0.69 -2.92
C GLY A 26 -0.96 1.59 -2.74
N ASP A 27 -0.97 2.69 -3.49
CA ASP A 27 -2.04 3.67 -3.42
C ASP A 27 -3.30 3.16 -4.15
N PRO A 28 -4.44 2.99 -3.47
CA PRO A 28 -5.67 2.51 -4.09
C PRO A 28 -6.33 3.55 -5.01
N TYR A 29 -5.93 4.82 -4.97
CA TYR A 29 -6.50 5.90 -5.78
C TYR A 29 -5.77 6.08 -7.11
N GLY A 30 -4.48 5.77 -7.17
CA GLY A 30 -3.61 5.90 -8.33
C GLY A 30 -3.27 4.60 -9.05
N TRP A 31 -4.13 3.57 -8.98
CA TRP A 31 -3.95 2.33 -9.73
C TRP A 31 -5.26 1.84 -10.34
N HIS A 32 -5.15 0.92 -11.30
CA HIS A 32 -6.26 0.16 -11.84
C HIS A 32 -5.86 -1.28 -12.14
N ARG A 33 -6.86 -2.15 -12.28
CA ARG A 33 -6.65 -3.54 -12.69
C ARG A 33 -7.33 -3.76 -14.03
N ILE A 34 -6.58 -4.28 -15.01
CA ILE A 34 -7.15 -4.75 -16.27
C ILE A 34 -7.43 -6.23 -16.09
N CYS A 35 -8.70 -6.62 -16.09
CA CYS A 35 -9.16 -8.00 -15.87
C CYS A 35 -9.28 -8.80 -17.18
N ASP A 36 -8.25 -8.73 -18.02
CA ASP A 36 -8.17 -9.54 -19.23
C ASP A 36 -7.45 -10.86 -18.92
N ALA A 37 -8.08 -11.98 -19.27
CA ALA A 37 -7.55 -13.32 -19.05
C ALA A 37 -6.28 -13.61 -19.87
N SER A 38 -6.03 -12.87 -20.96
CA SER A 38 -4.81 -13.01 -21.77
C SER A 38 -3.56 -12.41 -21.11
N LEU A 39 -3.74 -11.52 -20.12
CA LEU A 39 -2.63 -10.82 -19.46
C LEU A 39 -1.87 -11.70 -18.47
N ASN A 40 -2.40 -12.86 -18.11
CA ASN A 40 -1.67 -13.84 -17.33
C ASN A 40 -2.05 -15.27 -17.73
N LYS A 41 -1.15 -16.21 -17.46
CA LYS A 41 -1.37 -17.64 -17.77
C LYS A 41 -2.11 -18.39 -16.66
N ARG A 42 -2.63 -17.68 -15.64
CA ARG A 42 -3.26 -18.32 -14.48
C ARG A 42 -4.75 -18.47 -14.73
N GLU A 43 -5.24 -19.70 -14.62
CA GLU A 43 -6.67 -20.01 -14.85
C GLU A 43 -7.60 -19.33 -13.82
N ASN A 44 -7.13 -19.14 -12.58
CA ASN A 44 -7.98 -18.70 -11.46
C ASN A 44 -7.71 -17.27 -10.97
N VAL A 45 -6.78 -16.56 -11.59
CA VAL A 45 -6.47 -15.18 -11.24
C VAL A 45 -6.33 -14.44 -12.54
N HIS A 46 -7.30 -13.62 -12.93
CA HIS A 46 -7.23 -12.85 -14.17
C HIS A 46 -6.73 -11.42 -13.94
N GLY A 47 -6.03 -10.91 -14.95
CA GLY A 47 -5.60 -9.53 -15.02
C GLY A 47 -4.25 -9.19 -14.40
N ALA A 48 -3.90 -7.91 -14.54
CA ALA A 48 -2.70 -7.29 -13.99
C ALA A 48 -3.03 -5.89 -13.43
N GLY A 49 -2.32 -5.49 -12.37
CA GLY A 49 -2.43 -4.17 -11.78
C GLY A 49 -1.45 -3.20 -12.44
N TYR A 50 -1.91 -1.99 -12.72
CA TYR A 50 -1.14 -0.94 -13.38
C TYR A 50 -1.23 0.35 -12.58
N ASP A 51 -0.14 1.10 -12.54
CA ASP A 51 -0.10 2.45 -11.97
C ASP A 51 -0.66 3.47 -12.98
N ASN A 52 -1.46 4.42 -12.49
CA ASN A 52 -2.09 5.43 -13.34
C ASN A 52 -1.10 6.48 -13.87
N GLU A 53 0.03 6.71 -13.19
CA GLU A 53 1.00 7.72 -13.61
C GLU A 53 1.94 7.20 -14.68
N THR A 54 2.49 6.01 -14.47
CA THR A 54 3.50 5.46 -15.38
C THR A 54 2.91 4.53 -16.44
N GLY A 55 1.69 4.03 -16.23
CA GLY A 55 1.08 2.99 -17.07
C GLY A 55 1.77 1.63 -16.98
N LYS A 56 2.77 1.45 -16.10
CA LYS A 56 3.50 0.19 -15.91
C LYS A 56 2.72 -0.76 -15.02
N GLN A 57 2.93 -2.06 -15.21
CA GLN A 57 2.45 -3.03 -14.24
C GLN A 57 3.15 -2.82 -12.89
N ILE A 58 2.43 -3.01 -11.79
CA ILE A 58 2.97 -2.80 -10.43
C ILE A 58 4.18 -3.68 -10.10
N ILE A 59 4.38 -4.77 -10.86
CA ILE A 59 5.53 -5.67 -10.76
C ILE A 59 6.80 -5.13 -11.42
N GLU A 60 6.72 -4.09 -12.23
CA GLU A 60 7.87 -3.52 -12.90
C GLU A 60 8.65 -2.59 -11.97
N ARG A 61 9.96 -2.45 -12.22
CA ARG A 61 10.78 -1.53 -11.43
C ARG A 61 10.32 -0.09 -11.62
N ASN A 62 10.22 0.64 -10.52
CA ASN A 62 9.77 2.03 -10.50
C ASN A 62 8.39 2.22 -11.14
N SER A 63 7.52 1.21 -11.01
CA SER A 63 6.17 1.21 -11.60
C SER A 63 5.28 2.31 -11.04
N CYS A 64 5.49 2.76 -9.81
CA CYS A 64 4.70 3.83 -9.21
C CYS A 64 5.53 5.10 -8.94
N GLN A 65 6.74 5.20 -9.51
CA GLN A 65 7.62 6.34 -9.28
C GLN A 65 7.21 7.53 -10.15
N SER A 66 6.77 8.62 -9.50
CA SER A 66 6.50 9.89 -10.17
C SER A 66 6.87 11.08 -9.29
N SER A 67 7.24 12.21 -9.91
CA SER A 67 7.53 13.47 -9.21
C SER A 67 6.26 14.08 -8.60
N ALA A 68 5.17 14.02 -9.35
CA ALA A 68 3.81 14.39 -8.96
C ALA A 68 2.83 13.23 -9.26
N TYR A 69 1.61 13.28 -8.71
CA TYR A 69 0.61 12.24 -8.96
C TYR A 69 -0.73 12.83 -9.47
N PRO A 70 -0.73 13.44 -10.67
CA PRO A 70 -1.90 14.12 -11.21
C PRO A 70 -3.02 13.19 -11.68
N ASN A 71 -2.76 11.89 -11.89
CA ASN A 71 -3.74 10.92 -12.41
C ASN A 71 -4.37 10.06 -11.30
N GLU A 72 -4.28 10.52 -10.05
CA GLU A 72 -4.99 9.90 -8.95
C GLU A 72 -6.49 10.20 -9.02
N LYS A 73 -7.28 9.18 -8.69
CA LYS A 73 -8.71 9.37 -8.44
C LYS A 73 -8.89 10.26 -7.21
N PRO A 74 -10.01 11.00 -7.13
CA PRO A 74 -10.37 11.71 -5.90
C PRO A 74 -10.34 10.78 -4.69
N TRP A 75 -9.80 11.29 -3.59
CA TRP A 75 -9.74 10.56 -2.33
C TRP A 75 -11.11 10.54 -1.66
N ASP A 76 -11.52 9.37 -1.19
CA ASP A 76 -12.67 9.27 -0.30
C ASP A 76 -12.17 9.73 1.08
N THR A 77 -12.79 10.75 1.66
CA THR A 77 -12.59 11.10 3.08
C THR A 77 -13.96 11.41 3.66
N SER A 78 -14.20 10.98 4.91
CA SER A 78 -15.44 11.34 5.60
C SER A 78 -15.43 12.78 6.13
N GLY A 79 -14.34 13.53 5.90
CA GLY A 79 -14.20 14.93 6.29
C GLY A 79 -13.95 15.12 7.78
N THR A 80 -13.35 14.14 8.44
CA THR A 80 -13.09 14.19 9.89
C THR A 80 -11.98 15.16 10.25
N SER A 81 -12.03 15.69 11.47
CA SER A 81 -10.94 16.49 12.05
C SER A 81 -9.75 15.65 12.52
N SER A 82 -9.94 14.33 12.72
CA SER A 82 -8.90 13.40 13.15
C SER A 82 -8.75 12.27 12.15
N ARG A 83 -7.53 12.05 11.68
CA ARG A 83 -7.18 10.99 10.73
C ARG A 83 -6.44 9.87 11.45
N PRO A 84 -6.74 8.59 11.15
CA PRO A 84 -6.10 7.47 11.83
C PRO A 84 -4.60 7.44 11.53
N PRO A 85 -3.74 7.19 12.53
CA PRO A 85 -2.33 6.93 12.29
C PRO A 85 -2.10 5.66 11.46
N TYR A 86 -0.98 5.66 10.74
CA TYR A 86 -0.61 4.55 9.88
C TYR A 86 0.86 4.18 9.97
N ARG A 87 1.15 2.94 9.60
CA ARG A 87 2.53 2.48 9.33
C ARG A 87 2.52 1.49 8.17
N VAL A 88 3.30 1.76 7.13
CA VAL A 88 3.40 0.86 5.96
C VAL A 88 4.44 -0.22 6.21
N PHE A 89 4.10 -1.46 5.89
CA PHE A 89 5.00 -2.61 6.00
C PHE A 89 5.32 -3.14 4.61
N ARG A 90 6.61 -3.31 4.31
CA ARG A 90 7.02 -3.76 2.98
C ARG A 90 8.36 -4.49 3.02
N HIS A 91 8.62 -5.23 1.96
CA HIS A 91 9.96 -5.70 1.65
C HIS A 91 10.54 -4.88 0.50
N ASP A 92 11.79 -4.40 0.62
CA ASP A 92 12.44 -3.61 -0.46
C ASP A 92 12.67 -4.43 -1.76
N LYS A 93 12.58 -5.75 -1.67
CA LYS A 93 12.81 -6.70 -2.76
C LYS A 93 11.56 -7.53 -3.09
N ASP A 94 10.37 -6.97 -2.83
CA ASP A 94 9.09 -7.56 -3.21
C ASP A 94 9.04 -7.82 -4.72
N GLY A 95 8.80 -9.09 -5.09
CA GLY A 95 8.75 -9.58 -6.46
C GLY A 95 7.44 -9.35 -7.20
N ILE A 96 6.40 -8.83 -6.56
CA ILE A 96 5.08 -8.56 -7.16
C ILE A 96 4.72 -7.08 -7.09
N ASN A 97 4.92 -6.43 -5.95
CA ASN A 97 4.57 -5.03 -5.75
C ASN A 97 5.86 -4.23 -5.56
N ASP A 98 6.30 -3.55 -6.61
CA ASP A 98 7.54 -2.80 -6.57
C ASP A 98 7.55 -1.78 -5.43
N ARG A 99 8.74 -1.58 -4.84
CA ARG A 99 8.91 -0.67 -3.69
C ARG A 99 8.38 0.74 -3.95
N SER A 100 8.42 1.21 -5.20
CA SER A 100 7.89 2.53 -5.56
C SER A 100 6.40 2.66 -5.24
N CYS A 101 5.62 1.58 -5.27
CA CYS A 101 4.19 1.61 -4.97
C CYS A 101 3.94 1.80 -3.47
N ALA A 102 4.74 1.17 -2.61
CA ALA A 102 4.67 1.41 -1.19
C ALA A 102 5.15 2.82 -0.82
N MET A 103 6.21 3.32 -1.49
CA MET A 103 6.66 4.71 -1.33
C MET A 103 5.59 5.72 -1.78
N LYS A 104 4.88 5.45 -2.88
CA LYS A 104 3.76 6.26 -3.35
C LYS A 104 2.67 6.36 -2.28
N VAL A 105 2.25 5.24 -1.70
CA VAL A 105 1.16 5.28 -0.70
C VAL A 105 1.56 5.99 0.59
N SER A 106 2.80 5.82 1.08
CA SER A 106 3.29 6.59 2.24
C SER A 106 3.32 8.09 1.93
N LYS A 107 3.83 8.48 0.75
CA LYS A 107 3.84 9.89 0.31
C LYS A 107 2.42 10.46 0.21
N GLN A 108 1.48 9.68 -0.33
CA GLN A 108 0.11 10.15 -0.51
C GLN A 108 -0.68 10.26 0.80
N LEU A 109 -0.55 9.28 1.69
CA LEU A 109 -1.16 9.34 3.02
C LEU A 109 -0.65 10.57 3.80
N SER A 110 0.66 10.84 3.74
CA SER A 110 1.26 12.04 4.34
C SER A 110 0.74 13.33 3.69
N ALA A 111 0.65 13.39 2.36
CA ALA A 111 0.15 14.56 1.64
C ALA A 111 -1.33 14.86 1.96
N HIS A 112 -2.11 13.82 2.26
CA HIS A 112 -3.49 13.91 2.75
C HIS A 112 -3.57 13.99 4.28
N GLY A 113 -2.45 14.28 4.96
CA GLY A 113 -2.38 14.60 6.39
C GLY A 113 -2.76 13.46 7.35
N TYR A 114 -2.64 12.20 6.92
CA TYR A 114 -2.68 11.07 7.85
C TYR A 114 -1.37 11.05 8.66
N PRO A 115 -1.41 10.84 9.99
CA PRO A 115 -0.20 10.80 10.80
C PRO A 115 0.55 9.47 10.60
N GLY A 116 1.64 9.50 9.85
CA GLY A 116 2.45 8.32 9.54
C GLY A 116 3.60 8.09 10.53
N GLU A 117 3.86 6.83 10.85
CA GLU A 117 5.16 6.37 11.36
C GLU A 117 6.08 5.99 10.20
N GLU A 118 7.39 5.90 10.48
CA GLU A 118 8.35 5.41 9.49
C GLU A 118 7.99 3.99 9.01
N ASP A 119 8.00 3.81 7.68
CA ASP A 119 7.77 2.52 7.04
C ASP A 119 8.62 1.42 7.70
N PHE A 120 8.02 0.29 8.05
CA PHE A 120 8.76 -0.89 8.46
C PHE A 120 9.22 -1.65 7.20
N VAL A 121 10.52 -1.62 6.94
CA VAL A 121 11.10 -2.16 5.70
C VAL A 121 12.01 -3.35 6.00
N LEU A 122 11.62 -4.53 5.49
CA LEU A 122 12.51 -5.67 5.40
C LEU A 122 13.39 -5.58 4.15
N ASN A 123 14.63 -6.02 4.27
CA ASN A 123 15.65 -5.95 3.22
C ASN A 123 16.11 -7.35 2.80
N GLY A 124 16.71 -7.42 1.62
CA GLY A 124 17.23 -8.68 1.08
C GLY A 124 18.08 -8.44 -0.16
N TRP A 125 18.71 -9.51 -0.65
CA TRP A 125 19.66 -9.42 -1.75
C TRP A 125 18.99 -9.40 -3.13
N PHE A 126 17.98 -10.25 -3.33
CA PHE A 126 17.35 -10.46 -4.63
C PHE A 126 15.85 -10.22 -4.58
N ARG A 127 15.31 -9.77 -5.72
CA ARG A 127 13.87 -9.61 -5.91
C ARG A 127 13.21 -10.96 -6.15
N THR A 128 12.23 -11.33 -5.34
CA THR A 128 11.55 -12.64 -5.43
C THR A 128 10.10 -12.54 -4.97
N ILE A 129 9.26 -13.43 -5.50
CA ILE A 129 7.85 -13.56 -5.12
C ILE A 129 7.68 -13.87 -3.63
N SER A 130 8.62 -14.60 -3.01
CA SER A 130 8.53 -14.95 -1.59
C SER A 130 8.47 -13.72 -0.69
N HIS A 131 9.18 -12.65 -1.05
CA HIS A 131 9.19 -11.38 -0.32
C HIS A 131 7.88 -10.60 -0.42
N HIS A 132 6.99 -10.95 -1.35
CA HIS A 132 5.66 -10.34 -1.44
C HIS A 132 4.75 -10.83 -0.32
N PHE A 133 4.90 -12.09 0.07
CA PHE A 133 4.07 -12.72 1.08
C PHE A 133 4.36 -12.18 2.46
N TRP A 134 3.47 -12.49 3.40
CA TRP A 134 3.66 -12.20 4.80
C TRP A 134 4.98 -12.81 5.30
N GLN A 135 5.79 -12.03 6.01
CA GLN A 135 7.03 -12.45 6.66
C GLN A 135 6.82 -12.45 8.17
N GLU A 136 7.39 -13.43 8.88
CA GLU A 136 7.28 -13.53 10.34
C GLU A 136 7.84 -12.29 11.06
N ASP A 137 8.87 -11.66 10.49
CA ASP A 137 9.48 -10.44 11.02
C ASP A 137 8.52 -9.23 11.03
N TYR A 138 7.37 -9.29 10.36
CA TYR A 138 6.33 -8.28 10.49
C TYR A 138 5.49 -8.43 11.77
N ASN A 139 5.47 -9.62 12.39
CA ASN A 139 4.51 -9.96 13.45
C ASN A 139 4.63 -9.08 14.68
N GLN A 140 5.81 -8.96 15.28
CA GLN A 140 5.96 -8.13 16.48
C GLN A 140 5.80 -6.63 16.16
N PRO A 141 6.45 -6.08 15.13
CA PRO A 141 6.39 -4.64 14.88
C PRO A 141 4.99 -4.14 14.49
N ILE A 142 4.15 -4.99 13.87
CA ILE A 142 2.76 -4.62 13.58
C ILE A 142 1.88 -4.64 14.85
N LEU A 143 2.12 -5.59 15.75
CA LEU A 143 1.41 -5.64 17.04
C LEU A 143 1.80 -4.46 17.92
N ASP A 144 3.10 -4.11 17.97
CA ASP A 144 3.60 -2.96 18.72
C ASP A 144 2.98 -1.65 18.22
N PHE A 145 2.86 -1.49 16.90
CA PHE A 145 2.18 -0.35 16.29
C PHE A 145 0.73 -0.25 16.76
N PHE A 146 -0.03 -1.35 16.72
CA PHE A 146 -1.43 -1.30 17.16
C PHE A 146 -1.57 -1.10 18.68
N ALA A 147 -0.73 -1.74 19.50
CA ALA A 147 -0.74 -1.57 20.95
C ALA A 147 -0.54 -0.11 21.36
N LYS A 148 0.46 0.55 20.76
CA LYS A 148 0.75 1.98 20.97
C LYS A 148 -0.46 2.89 20.74
N HIS A 149 -1.29 2.60 19.72
CA HIS A 149 -2.45 3.42 19.35
C HIS A 149 -3.75 2.97 20.02
N LEU A 150 -3.74 1.85 20.74
CA LEU A 150 -4.84 1.45 21.64
C LEU A 150 -4.72 2.16 23.00
N GLU A 151 -3.51 2.35 23.51
CA GLU A 151 -3.24 2.97 24.82
C GLU A 151 -3.46 4.50 24.84
N GLN A 152 -3.62 5.13 23.67
CA GLN A 152 -3.81 6.58 23.52
C GLN A 152 -5.28 7.02 23.50
N LYS A 153 -6.23 6.10 23.74
CA LYS A 153 -7.66 6.39 23.90
C LYS A 153 -8.04 6.51 25.37
#